data_AF-C9MS20-F1
#
_entry.id   AF-C9MS20-F1
#
_cell.length_a   1.000
_cell.length_b   1.000
_cell.length_c   1.000
_cell.angle_alpha   90.00
_cell.angle_beta   90.00
_cell.angle_gamma   90.00
#
_symmetry.space_group_name_H-M   'P 1'
#
loop_
_entity.id
_entity.type
_entity.pdbx_description
1 polymer ?
#
loop_
_entity_poly.entity_id
_entity_poly.type
_entity_poly.pdbx_seq_one_letter_code
_entity_poly.pdbx_strand_id
1 'polypeptide(L)'
;MNDKAMKYIIALLSSLILTSCSMFNSEAPYKRFFSEKEYPIIKAIHDCDKDKILDMMHKGWNVNSMGKHGMSYLLYAIWEHNYDMTKFLLENGADPNFVSVFWEVKPEETVRILPLETVCYKDYNINFVKLLIKYGANPNDTQAQLPIFSAALYKDKQKIEYLLEHGADINQFNRSKETVIIDQALASQWAFVLWLWDKGADPMKTGGVGVFEGEVNVAFWVQDFIDSGIGDYDNPDFKKLVERLKSIGVEFPYKPAMNKTKENE
;
A
#
# COMPACT_ATOMS: atom_id res chain seq x y z
N MET A 1 5.11 -3.76 -10.34
CA MET A 1 6.28 -3.37 -9.52
C MET A 1 7.03 -4.66 -9.22
N ASN A 2 8.30 -4.82 -9.61
CA ASN A 2 8.99 -6.10 -9.41
C ASN A 2 9.01 -6.46 -7.91
N ASP A 3 8.69 -7.72 -7.59
CA ASP A 3 8.70 -8.32 -6.24
C ASP A 3 9.98 -7.97 -5.43
N LYS A 4 11.10 -7.74 -6.13
CA LYS A 4 12.34 -7.19 -5.56
C LYS A 4 12.17 -5.80 -4.94
N ALA A 5 11.57 -4.82 -5.63
CA ALA A 5 11.43 -3.45 -5.14
C ALA A 5 10.50 -3.39 -3.91
N MET A 6 9.43 -4.19 -3.90
CA MET A 6 8.52 -4.29 -2.74
C MET A 6 9.20 -4.97 -1.55
N LYS A 7 9.96 -6.05 -1.76
CA LYS A 7 10.81 -6.68 -0.72
C LYS A 7 11.88 -5.73 -0.18
N TYR A 8 12.46 -4.86 -1.02
CA TYR A 8 13.44 -3.86 -0.59
C TYR A 8 12.81 -2.72 0.23
N ILE A 9 11.62 -2.22 -0.15
CA ILE A 9 10.88 -1.22 0.63
C ILE A 9 10.46 -1.80 2.00
N ILE A 10 9.96 -3.04 2.03
CA ILE A 10 9.63 -3.76 3.28
C ILE A 10 10.89 -3.98 4.13
N ALA A 11 12.04 -4.31 3.52
CA ALA A 11 13.31 -4.46 4.22
C ALA A 11 13.81 -3.13 4.82
N LEU A 12 13.64 -2.00 4.13
CA LEU A 12 14.02 -0.68 4.64
C LEU A 12 13.11 -0.23 5.80
N LEU A 13 11.79 -0.42 5.66
CA LEU A 13 10.80 -0.12 6.70
C LEU A 13 11.02 -0.96 7.97
N SER A 14 11.50 -2.20 7.83
CA SER A 14 11.80 -3.09 8.97
C SER A 14 13.23 -2.98 9.52
N SER A 15 14.21 -2.53 8.72
CA SER A 15 15.62 -2.46 9.14
C SER A 15 16.00 -1.27 10.02
N LEU A 16 15.12 -0.29 10.21
CA LEU A 16 15.40 0.90 11.03
C LEU A 16 14.88 0.80 12.48
N ILE A 17 14.33 -0.36 12.88
CA ILE A 17 13.77 -0.59 14.23
C ILE A 17 14.80 -1.22 15.22
N LEU A 18 16.06 -1.42 14.84
CA LEU A 18 17.07 -1.96 15.76
C LEU A 18 18.28 -1.04 15.95
N THR A 19 18.12 0.00 16.76
CA THR A 19 19.12 0.38 17.79
C THR A 19 18.45 1.22 18.88
N SER A 20 17.80 0.53 19.82
CA SER A 20 17.73 1.00 21.20
C SER A 20 19.17 1.13 21.74
N CYS A 21 19.58 2.36 22.08
CA CYS A 21 20.77 2.69 22.88
C CYS A 21 22.14 2.13 22.44
N SER A 22 22.85 2.86 21.57
CA SER A 22 24.32 3.10 21.64
C SER A 22 24.70 4.21 20.63
N MET A 23 24.83 5.45 21.09
CA MET A 23 26.10 6.15 21.32
C MET A 23 27.06 6.22 20.12
N PHE A 24 27.32 7.48 19.72
CA PHE A 24 28.36 8.01 18.84
C PHE A 24 28.09 8.03 17.33
N ASN A 25 27.58 9.20 16.89
CA ASN A 25 27.77 9.81 15.57
C ASN A 25 26.82 9.42 14.43
N SER A 26 25.54 9.12 14.71
CA SER A 26 24.54 8.99 13.67
C SER A 26 23.90 10.34 13.36
N GLU A 27 23.93 10.74 12.10
CA GLU A 27 23.12 11.86 11.62
C GLU A 27 21.66 11.65 11.98
N ALA A 28 20.97 12.73 12.37
CA ALA A 28 19.56 12.63 12.72
C ALA A 28 18.78 11.98 11.56
N PRO A 29 17.86 11.04 11.83
CA PRO A 29 17.26 10.14 10.84
C PRO A 29 16.59 10.89 9.66
N TYR A 30 16.19 12.14 9.89
CA TYR A 30 15.58 13.01 8.90
C TYR A 30 16.54 13.61 7.85
N LYS A 31 17.88 13.61 8.07
CA LYS A 31 18.83 14.23 7.13
C LYS A 31 18.83 13.60 5.74
N ARG A 32 18.36 12.35 5.62
CA ARG A 32 18.18 11.66 4.34
C ARG A 32 17.02 12.21 3.52
N PHE A 33 16.04 12.82 4.16
CA PHE A 33 14.77 13.23 3.55
C PHE A 33 14.59 14.75 3.45
N PHE A 34 15.44 15.51 4.13
CA PHE A 34 15.30 16.95 4.28
C PHE A 34 16.65 17.63 4.12
N SER A 35 16.67 18.83 3.55
CA SER A 35 17.87 19.67 3.50
C SER A 35 17.95 20.55 4.76
N GLU A 36 19.09 21.21 4.97
CA GLU A 36 19.30 22.10 6.12
C GLU A 36 18.23 23.18 6.27
N LYS A 37 17.64 23.62 5.14
CA LYS A 37 16.53 24.57 5.12
C LYS A 37 15.31 24.05 5.90
N GLU A 38 15.05 22.75 5.87
CA GLU A 38 13.89 22.13 6.52
C GLU A 38 14.18 21.63 7.95
N TYR A 39 15.44 21.55 8.39
CA TYR A 39 15.78 21.05 9.73
C TYR A 39 15.04 21.75 10.88
N PRO A 40 14.83 23.09 10.88
CA PRO A 40 14.16 23.74 12.00
C PRO A 40 12.74 23.23 12.23
N ILE A 41 11.98 22.98 11.15
CA ILE A 41 10.59 22.50 11.25
C ILE A 41 10.54 20.99 11.51
N ILE A 42 11.46 20.24 10.92
CA ILE A 42 11.55 18.80 11.14
C ILE A 42 11.91 18.48 12.59
N LYS A 43 12.85 19.22 13.16
CA LYS A 43 13.15 19.15 14.58
C LYS A 43 11.93 19.50 15.43
N ALA A 44 11.17 20.54 15.07
CA ALA A 44 9.95 20.90 15.79
C ALA A 44 8.88 19.77 15.73
N ILE A 45 8.74 19.10 14.60
CA ILE A 45 7.84 17.94 14.43
C ILE A 45 8.31 16.77 15.32
N HIS A 46 9.60 16.43 15.28
CA HIS A 46 10.18 15.36 16.09
C HIS A 46 10.07 15.65 17.60
N ASP A 47 10.43 16.86 18.02
CA ASP A 47 10.40 17.30 19.43
C ASP A 47 8.97 17.61 19.94
N CYS A 48 7.95 17.46 19.09
CA CYS A 48 6.56 17.78 19.38
C CYS A 48 6.30 19.27 19.75
N ASP A 49 7.13 20.18 19.26
CA ASP A 49 7.07 21.63 19.53
C ASP A 49 5.99 22.32 18.69
N LYS A 50 4.74 22.16 19.12
CA LYS A 50 3.54 22.69 18.45
C LYS A 50 3.60 24.22 18.32
N ASP A 51 4.06 24.92 19.35
CA ASP A 51 4.11 26.39 19.35
C ASP A 51 5.07 26.90 18.28
N LYS A 52 6.23 26.26 18.13
CA LYS A 52 7.17 26.57 17.07
C LYS A 52 6.63 26.24 15.68
N ILE A 53 5.91 25.13 15.53
CA ILE A 53 5.26 24.80 14.24
C ILE A 53 4.25 25.91 13.87
N LEU A 54 3.41 26.33 14.81
CA LEU A 54 2.44 27.42 14.59
C LEU A 54 3.13 28.74 14.26
N ASP A 55 4.17 29.14 14.99
CA ASP A 55 4.96 30.35 14.68
C ASP A 55 5.56 30.29 13.27
N MET A 56 6.09 29.14 12.86
CA MET A 56 6.61 28.96 11.51
C MET A 56 5.51 29.05 10.44
N MET A 57 4.34 28.46 10.68
CA MET A 57 3.16 28.59 9.81
C MET A 57 2.71 30.04 9.66
N HIS A 58 2.67 30.80 10.76
CA HIS A 58 2.37 32.24 10.74
C HIS A 58 3.39 33.06 9.95
N LYS A 59 4.65 32.60 9.89
CA LYS A 59 5.72 33.19 9.06
C LYS A 59 5.68 32.70 7.60
N GLY A 60 4.62 32.01 7.18
CA GLY A 60 4.39 31.59 5.81
C GLY A 60 4.96 30.22 5.45
N TRP A 61 5.41 29.42 6.43
CA TRP A 61 5.73 28.03 6.16
C TRP A 61 4.46 27.25 5.79
N ASN A 62 4.52 26.50 4.70
CA ASN A 62 3.40 25.72 4.18
C ASN A 62 3.53 24.25 4.63
N VAL A 63 2.55 23.81 5.42
CA VAL A 63 2.42 22.43 5.94
C VAL A 63 2.35 21.36 4.85
N ASN A 64 1.90 21.73 3.65
CA ASN A 64 1.82 20.89 2.46
C ASN A 64 3.02 21.11 1.53
N SER A 65 4.20 21.38 2.09
CA SER A 65 5.45 21.34 1.33
C SER A 65 6.16 20.03 1.57
N MET A 66 7.07 19.67 0.68
CA MET A 66 7.99 18.56 0.86
C MET A 66 9.41 19.07 1.01
N GLY A 67 10.22 18.32 1.77
CA GLY A 67 11.65 18.57 1.85
C GLY A 67 12.30 18.47 0.48
N LYS A 68 13.54 18.94 0.36
CA LYS A 68 14.32 18.76 -0.88
C LYS A 68 14.33 17.31 -1.35
N HIS A 69 14.25 16.36 -0.40
CA HIS A 69 14.01 14.89 -0.45
C HIS A 69 12.76 14.33 -1.13
N GLY A 70 11.75 15.17 -1.28
CA GLY A 70 10.38 14.79 -1.66
C GLY A 70 9.52 14.19 -0.54
N MET A 71 10.00 14.14 0.70
CA MET A 71 9.19 13.71 1.86
C MET A 71 8.30 14.83 2.38
N SER A 72 7.02 14.54 2.61
CA SER A 72 6.09 15.47 3.26
C SER A 72 6.22 15.44 4.79
N TYR A 73 5.86 16.55 5.42
CA TYR A 73 5.89 16.67 6.88
C TYR A 73 4.88 15.76 7.58
N LEU A 74 3.72 15.57 6.98
CA LEU A 74 2.71 14.63 7.46
C LEU A 74 3.22 13.19 7.41
N LEU A 75 3.85 12.78 6.31
CA LEU A 75 4.43 11.43 6.20
C LEU A 75 5.58 11.25 7.20
N TYR A 76 6.36 12.30 7.48
CA TYR A 76 7.43 12.25 8.47
C TYR A 76 6.89 12.00 9.89
N ALA A 77 5.84 12.71 10.30
CA ALA A 77 5.19 12.46 11.59
C ALA A 77 4.61 11.05 11.69
N ILE A 78 4.09 10.51 10.59
CA ILE A 78 3.62 9.12 10.51
C ILE A 78 4.79 8.15 10.69
N TRP A 79 5.89 8.32 9.94
CA TRP A 79 7.07 7.44 10.04
C TRP A 79 7.74 7.44 11.42
N GLU A 80 7.67 8.55 12.15
CA GLU A 80 8.11 8.62 13.55
C GLU A 80 7.11 7.96 14.53
N HIS A 81 6.06 7.29 14.00
CA HIS A 81 4.95 6.69 14.76
C HIS A 81 4.26 7.68 15.71
N ASN A 82 4.30 8.97 15.39
CA ASN A 82 3.81 10.02 16.26
C ASN A 82 2.36 10.38 15.93
N TYR A 83 1.43 9.70 16.59
CA TYR A 83 -0.01 9.87 16.36
C TYR A 83 -0.48 11.30 16.68
N ASP A 84 -0.05 11.86 17.82
CA ASP A 84 -0.51 13.18 18.27
C ASP A 84 0.03 14.29 17.37
N MET A 85 1.26 14.18 16.88
CA MET A 85 1.80 15.13 15.92
C MET A 85 1.15 14.97 14.54
N THR A 86 0.89 13.74 14.09
CA THR A 86 0.13 13.48 12.85
C THR A 86 -1.24 14.14 12.92
N LYS A 87 -1.97 13.94 14.02
CA LYS A 87 -3.26 14.58 14.27
C LYS A 87 -3.15 16.10 14.29
N PHE A 88 -2.15 16.65 14.97
CA PHE A 88 -1.92 18.08 15.04
C PHE A 88 -1.66 18.71 13.67
N LEU A 89 -0.83 18.08 12.84
CA LEU A 89 -0.56 18.56 11.48
C LEU A 89 -1.83 18.56 10.61
N LEU A 90 -2.65 17.51 10.71
CA LEU A 90 -3.95 17.42 10.02
C LEU A 90 -4.93 18.51 10.50
N GLU A 91 -5.02 18.74 11.82
CA GLU A 91 -5.81 19.82 12.41
C GLU A 91 -5.40 21.21 11.92
N ASN A 92 -4.15 21.35 11.50
CA ASN A 92 -3.59 22.59 10.97
C ASN A 92 -3.46 22.58 9.43
N GLY A 93 -4.24 21.75 8.73
CA GLY A 93 -4.39 21.82 7.27
C GLY A 93 -3.36 21.03 6.47
N ALA A 94 -2.64 20.10 7.09
CA ALA A 94 -1.93 19.06 6.33
C ALA A 94 -2.94 18.26 5.50
N ASP A 95 -2.71 18.17 4.19
CA ASP A 95 -3.53 17.40 3.26
C ASP A 95 -3.16 15.91 3.36
N PRO A 96 -4.09 15.04 3.79
CA PRO A 96 -3.82 13.61 3.92
C PRO A 96 -3.60 12.90 2.58
N ASN A 97 -3.86 13.57 1.45
CA ASN A 97 -3.62 13.08 0.09
C ASN A 97 -2.31 13.64 -0.50
N PHE A 98 -1.52 14.39 0.29
CA PHE A 98 -0.29 14.97 -0.20
C PHE A 98 0.80 13.90 -0.39
N VAL A 99 1.09 13.58 -1.65
CA VAL A 99 2.02 12.53 -2.05
C VAL A 99 3.47 12.90 -1.74
N SER A 100 4.20 12.00 -1.10
CA SER A 100 5.67 12.08 -1.01
C SER A 100 6.30 11.38 -2.21
N VAL A 101 7.39 11.94 -2.75
CA VAL A 101 8.07 11.44 -3.95
C VAL A 101 9.56 11.30 -3.70
N PHE A 102 10.03 10.08 -3.42
CA PHE A 102 11.42 9.78 -3.10
C PHE A 102 12.21 9.35 -4.35
N TRP A 103 13.52 9.61 -4.37
CA TRP A 103 14.50 9.02 -5.31
C TRP A 103 15.27 7.94 -4.56
N GLU A 104 14.87 6.68 -4.66
CA GLU A 104 15.42 5.67 -3.75
C GLU A 104 16.68 4.96 -4.26
N VAL A 105 16.89 4.76 -5.56
CA VAL A 105 17.94 3.82 -6.02
C VAL A 105 18.67 4.27 -7.29
N LYS A 106 17.98 4.94 -8.22
CA LYS A 106 18.56 5.51 -9.43
C LYS A 106 17.89 6.86 -9.73
N PRO A 107 18.59 7.85 -10.30
CA PRO A 107 18.02 9.17 -10.63
C PRO A 107 16.72 9.10 -11.45
N GLU A 108 16.55 8.03 -12.22
CA GLU A 108 15.42 7.80 -13.12
C GLU A 108 14.19 7.12 -12.48
N GLU A 109 14.24 6.61 -11.24
CA GLU A 109 13.10 5.92 -10.61
C GLU A 109 12.64 6.65 -9.34
N THR A 110 11.44 7.23 -9.41
CA THR A 110 10.78 7.88 -8.26
C THR A 110 9.75 6.95 -7.61
N VAL A 111 9.79 6.88 -6.29
CA VAL A 111 8.81 6.15 -5.47
C VAL A 111 7.81 7.16 -4.93
N ARG A 112 6.53 6.93 -5.18
CA ARG A 112 5.43 7.74 -4.67
C ARG A 112 4.80 7.03 -3.48
N ILE A 113 4.59 7.73 -2.39
CA ILE A 113 3.98 7.20 -1.16
C ILE A 113 2.91 8.15 -0.67
N LEU A 114 1.74 7.62 -0.35
CA LEU A 114 0.67 8.34 0.31
C LEU A 114 0.63 8.06 1.83
N PRO A 115 0.20 9.03 2.65
CA PRO A 115 0.00 8.83 4.09
C PRO A 115 -0.89 7.61 4.40
N LEU A 116 -2.04 7.48 3.72
CA LEU A 116 -3.01 6.41 3.98
C LEU A 116 -2.47 5.02 3.61
N GLU A 117 -1.67 4.92 2.55
CA GLU A 117 -0.98 3.69 2.17
C GLU A 117 -0.04 3.22 3.30
N THR A 118 0.78 4.14 3.83
CA THR A 118 1.82 3.82 4.82
C THR A 118 1.23 3.21 6.09
N VAL A 119 0.15 3.81 6.61
CA VAL A 119 -0.48 3.36 7.87
C VAL A 119 -1.23 2.03 7.73
N CYS A 120 -1.36 1.52 6.51
CA CYS A 120 -1.90 0.19 6.25
C CYS A 120 -0.87 -0.92 6.45
N TYR A 121 0.42 -0.60 6.59
CA TYR A 121 1.45 -1.57 6.95
C TYR A 121 1.32 -2.07 8.40
N LYS A 122 1.87 -3.26 8.68
CA LYS A 122 1.70 -3.96 9.97
C LYS A 122 2.13 -3.18 11.21
N ASP A 123 3.07 -2.25 11.08
CA ASP A 123 3.68 -1.56 12.22
C ASP A 123 2.83 -0.39 12.73
N TYR A 124 1.70 -0.10 12.07
CA TYR A 124 0.78 0.98 12.44
C TYR A 124 -0.51 0.46 13.04
N ASN A 125 -0.94 1.10 14.14
CA ASN A 125 -2.26 0.87 14.71
C ASN A 125 -3.37 1.42 13.79
N ILE A 126 -4.52 0.76 13.72
CA ILE A 126 -5.69 1.19 12.92
C ILE A 126 -6.13 2.63 13.20
N ASN A 127 -5.87 3.19 14.39
CA ASN A 127 -6.20 4.56 14.71
C ASN A 127 -5.59 5.58 13.74
N PHE A 128 -4.43 5.30 13.15
CA PHE A 128 -3.86 6.13 12.09
C PHE A 128 -4.70 6.10 10.80
N VAL A 129 -5.18 4.92 10.40
CA VAL A 129 -6.10 4.76 9.26
C VAL A 129 -7.37 5.59 9.50
N LYS A 130 -7.97 5.42 10.69
CA LYS A 130 -9.17 6.17 11.10
C LYS A 130 -8.94 7.68 11.09
N LEU A 131 -7.78 8.12 11.58
CA LEU A 131 -7.40 9.52 11.62
C LEU A 131 -7.30 10.10 10.20
N LEU A 132 -6.56 9.46 9.30
CA LEU A 132 -6.37 9.97 7.95
C LEU A 132 -7.68 9.98 7.15
N ILE A 133 -8.49 8.93 7.25
CA ILE A 133 -9.83 8.88 6.63
C ILE A 133 -10.73 9.99 7.19
N LYS A 134 -10.72 10.22 8.51
CA LYS A 134 -11.48 11.33 9.15
C LYS A 134 -11.11 12.70 8.56
N TYR A 135 -9.86 12.91 8.18
CA TYR A 135 -9.39 14.16 7.58
C TYR A 135 -9.49 14.19 6.04
N GLY A 136 -10.13 13.19 5.42
CA GLY A 136 -10.42 13.19 3.98
C GLY A 136 -9.38 12.49 3.11
N ALA A 137 -8.61 11.55 3.67
CA ALA A 137 -7.76 10.67 2.85
C ALA A 137 -8.63 9.86 1.88
N ASN A 138 -8.24 9.81 0.61
CA ASN A 138 -8.92 9.04 -0.42
C ASN A 138 -8.39 7.60 -0.44
N PRO A 139 -9.20 6.59 -0.08
CA PRO A 139 -8.77 5.19 -0.08
C PRO A 139 -8.52 4.61 -1.48
N ASN A 140 -8.92 5.32 -2.55
CA ASN A 140 -8.83 4.90 -3.94
C ASN A 140 -7.79 5.70 -4.74
N ASP A 141 -6.91 6.45 -4.06
CA ASP A 141 -5.91 7.28 -4.72
C ASP A 141 -4.85 6.42 -5.43
N THR A 142 -4.71 6.64 -6.74
CA THR A 142 -3.82 5.89 -7.63
C THR A 142 -2.41 6.50 -7.78
N GLN A 143 -2.14 7.63 -7.13
CA GLN A 143 -0.82 8.29 -7.20
C GLN A 143 0.29 7.46 -6.55
N ALA A 144 -0.06 6.51 -5.69
CA ALA A 144 0.86 5.56 -5.03
C ALA A 144 0.26 4.14 -5.01
N GLN A 145 0.67 3.27 -4.09
CA GLN A 145 0.05 1.96 -3.92
C GLN A 145 -1.31 2.13 -3.22
N LEU A 146 -2.31 1.36 -3.65
CA LEU A 146 -3.64 1.42 -3.05
C LEU A 146 -3.59 0.90 -1.60
N PRO A 147 -4.15 1.64 -0.61
CA PRO A 147 -4.16 1.24 0.79
C PRO A 147 -4.67 -0.19 1.06
N ILE A 148 -5.67 -0.65 0.30
CA ILE A 148 -6.23 -2.00 0.45
C ILE A 148 -5.22 -3.10 0.12
N PHE A 149 -4.30 -2.87 -0.83
CA PHE A 149 -3.23 -3.82 -1.14
C PHE A 149 -2.20 -3.86 -0.01
N SER A 150 -1.84 -2.71 0.56
CA SER A 150 -0.92 -2.65 1.70
C SER A 150 -1.47 -3.36 2.94
N ALA A 151 -2.77 -3.24 3.22
CA ALA A 151 -3.42 -3.99 4.29
C ALA A 151 -3.53 -5.50 3.97
N ALA A 152 -3.82 -5.86 2.71
CA ALA A 152 -3.90 -7.24 2.24
C ALA A 152 -2.58 -7.99 2.30
N LEU A 153 -1.45 -7.32 2.02
CA LEU A 153 -0.10 -7.87 2.18
C LEU A 153 0.14 -8.46 3.58
N TYR A 154 -0.44 -7.82 4.61
CA TYR A 154 -0.36 -8.27 6.00
C TYR A 154 -1.61 -9.01 6.49
N LYS A 155 -2.57 -9.27 5.59
CA LYS A 155 -3.88 -9.89 5.88
C LYS A 155 -4.61 -9.19 7.04
N ASP A 156 -4.44 -7.88 7.15
CA ASP A 156 -5.06 -7.08 8.21
C ASP A 156 -6.54 -6.82 7.87
N LYS A 157 -7.37 -7.81 8.22
CA LYS A 157 -8.81 -7.78 7.97
C LYS A 157 -9.49 -6.56 8.58
N GLN A 158 -9.02 -6.09 9.74
CA GLN A 158 -9.61 -4.95 10.44
C GLN A 158 -9.41 -3.65 9.65
N LYS A 159 -8.20 -3.43 9.12
CA LYS A 159 -7.92 -2.26 8.26
C LYS A 159 -8.66 -2.36 6.93
N ILE A 160 -8.72 -3.55 6.31
CA ILE A 160 -9.47 -3.75 5.07
C ILE A 160 -10.95 -3.44 5.28
N GLU A 161 -11.58 -4.01 6.31
CA GLU A 161 -12.99 -3.75 6.62
C GLU A 161 -13.25 -2.26 6.84
N TYR A 162 -12.40 -1.57 7.60
CA TYR A 162 -12.55 -0.14 7.82
C TYR A 162 -12.39 0.69 6.53
N LEU A 163 -11.44 0.32 5.65
CA LEU A 163 -11.28 0.96 4.34
C LEU A 163 -12.53 0.76 3.46
N LEU A 164 -13.09 -0.44 3.44
CA LEU A 164 -14.32 -0.76 2.69
C LEU A 164 -15.52 0.03 3.21
N GLU A 165 -15.68 0.13 4.52
CA GLU A 165 -16.72 0.94 5.17
C GLU A 165 -16.64 2.43 4.77
N HIS A 166 -15.45 2.90 4.36
CA HIS A 166 -15.19 4.28 3.97
C HIS A 166 -14.94 4.43 2.46
N GLY A 167 -15.45 3.50 1.65
CA GLY A 167 -15.55 3.64 0.20
C GLY A 167 -14.34 3.16 -0.60
N ALA A 168 -13.43 2.38 0.00
CA ALA A 168 -12.39 1.69 -0.77
C ALA A 168 -13.02 0.72 -1.77
N ASP A 169 -12.58 0.76 -3.03
CA ASP A 169 -13.02 -0.16 -4.07
C ASP A 169 -12.14 -1.43 -4.06
N ILE A 170 -12.69 -2.52 -3.54
CA ILE A 170 -12.02 -3.83 -3.50
C ILE A 170 -11.68 -4.39 -4.88
N ASN A 171 -12.33 -3.89 -5.93
CA ASN A 171 -12.15 -4.30 -7.31
C ASN A 171 -11.32 -3.31 -8.12
N GLN A 172 -10.70 -2.32 -7.48
CA GLN A 172 -9.82 -1.37 -8.16
C GLN A 172 -8.52 -2.04 -8.59
N PHE A 173 -8.07 -1.68 -9.79
CA PHE A 173 -6.79 -2.14 -10.32
C PHE A 173 -5.62 -1.36 -9.72
N ASN A 174 -4.58 -2.09 -9.30
CA ASN A 174 -3.25 -1.51 -9.05
C ASN A 174 -2.56 -1.13 -10.38
N ARG A 175 -1.31 -0.67 -10.30
CA ARG A 175 -0.49 -0.31 -11.48
C ARG A 175 -0.16 -1.49 -12.40
N SER A 176 -0.14 -2.71 -11.87
CA SER A 176 0.05 -3.95 -12.62
C SER A 176 -1.27 -4.48 -13.20
N LYS A 177 -2.37 -3.71 -13.13
CA LYS A 177 -3.72 -4.12 -13.55
C LYS A 177 -4.21 -5.36 -12.79
N GLU A 178 -3.86 -5.52 -11.52
CA GLU A 178 -4.37 -6.59 -10.66
C GLU A 178 -5.39 -6.01 -9.69
N THR A 179 -6.42 -6.77 -9.33
CA THR A 179 -7.25 -6.49 -8.15
C THR A 179 -6.61 -7.13 -6.91
N VAL A 180 -7.05 -6.72 -5.71
CA VAL A 180 -6.48 -7.27 -4.47
C VAL A 180 -6.70 -8.79 -4.37
N ILE A 181 -7.81 -9.32 -4.90
CA ILE A 181 -8.06 -10.76 -4.91
C ILE A 181 -7.16 -11.52 -5.91
N ILE A 182 -6.78 -10.91 -7.04
CA ILE A 182 -5.82 -11.48 -7.99
C ILE A 182 -4.43 -11.58 -7.36
N ASP A 183 -3.97 -10.51 -6.71
CA ASP A 183 -2.66 -10.46 -6.03
C ASP A 183 -2.54 -11.58 -4.97
N GLN A 184 -3.61 -11.83 -4.21
CA GLN A 184 -3.63 -12.89 -3.21
C GLN A 184 -3.76 -14.30 -3.82
N ALA A 185 -4.39 -14.43 -4.98
CA ALA A 185 -4.45 -15.70 -5.72
C ALA A 185 -3.09 -16.07 -6.32
N LEU A 186 -2.36 -15.09 -6.89
CA LEU A 186 -0.97 -15.25 -7.33
C LEU A 186 -0.08 -15.78 -6.19
N ALA A 187 -0.24 -15.22 -4.99
CA ALA A 187 0.49 -15.66 -3.79
C ALA A 187 -0.06 -16.96 -3.15
N SER A 188 -1.00 -17.65 -3.80
CA SER A 188 -1.64 -18.89 -3.34
C SER A 188 -2.28 -18.80 -1.95
N GLN A 189 -2.80 -17.62 -1.57
CA GLN A 189 -3.40 -17.36 -0.25
C GLN A 189 -4.89 -17.73 -0.22
N TRP A 190 -5.23 -18.99 -0.50
CA TRP A 190 -6.61 -19.45 -0.78
C TRP A 190 -7.66 -19.08 0.28
N ALA A 191 -7.33 -19.23 1.56
CA ALA A 191 -8.21 -18.84 2.66
C ALA A 191 -8.56 -17.33 2.62
N PHE A 192 -7.59 -16.51 2.23
CA PHE A 192 -7.75 -15.06 2.17
C PHE A 192 -8.41 -14.61 0.87
N VAL A 193 -8.18 -15.32 -0.25
CA VAL A 193 -8.95 -15.16 -1.50
C VAL A 193 -10.44 -15.40 -1.26
N LEU A 194 -10.80 -16.49 -0.57
CA LEU A 194 -12.18 -16.77 -0.18
C LEU A 194 -12.77 -15.66 0.69
N TRP A 195 -12.01 -15.17 1.66
CA TRP A 195 -12.45 -14.09 2.53
C TRP A 195 -12.62 -12.76 1.78
N LEU A 196 -11.73 -12.40 0.86
CA LEU A 196 -11.87 -11.22 0.00
C LEU A 196 -13.10 -11.34 -0.92
N TRP A 197 -13.37 -12.53 -1.44
CA TRP A 197 -14.59 -12.80 -2.21
C TRP A 197 -15.84 -12.61 -1.33
N ASP A 198 -15.82 -13.06 -0.07
CA ASP A 198 -16.91 -12.79 0.89
C ASP A 198 -17.10 -11.29 1.17
N LYS A 199 -16.06 -10.46 0.99
CA LYS A 199 -16.12 -9.00 1.08
C LYS A 199 -16.54 -8.30 -0.21
N GLY A 200 -16.87 -9.05 -1.27
CA GLY A 200 -17.34 -8.49 -2.54
C GLY A 200 -16.26 -8.28 -3.60
N ALA A 201 -15.06 -8.83 -3.40
CA ALA A 201 -14.09 -8.92 -4.48
C ALA A 201 -14.60 -9.87 -5.57
N ASP A 202 -14.55 -9.43 -6.82
CA ASP A 202 -14.93 -10.21 -7.98
C ASP A 202 -13.76 -11.11 -8.42
N PRO A 203 -13.85 -12.44 -8.27
CA PRO A 203 -12.78 -13.34 -8.64
C PRO A 203 -12.60 -13.45 -10.16
N MET A 204 -13.58 -13.00 -10.95
CA MET A 204 -13.59 -13.10 -12.42
C MET A 204 -13.23 -11.79 -13.10
N LYS A 205 -13.09 -10.68 -12.37
CA LYS A 205 -12.61 -9.41 -12.93
C LYS A 205 -11.22 -9.62 -13.52
N THR A 206 -11.09 -9.39 -14.82
CA THR A 206 -9.86 -9.68 -15.56
C THR A 206 -8.92 -8.49 -15.61
N GLY A 207 -7.64 -8.75 -15.36
CA GLY A 207 -6.57 -7.78 -15.32
C GLY A 207 -5.33 -8.23 -16.09
N GLY A 208 -4.15 -7.88 -15.59
CA GLY A 208 -2.86 -8.23 -16.18
C GLY A 208 -2.33 -7.19 -17.17
N VAL A 209 -1.06 -7.35 -17.55
CA VAL A 209 -0.34 -6.46 -18.47
C VAL A 209 0.43 -7.28 -19.50
N GLY A 210 0.73 -6.67 -20.66
CA GLY A 210 1.52 -7.31 -21.71
C GLY A 210 0.84 -8.57 -22.25
N VAL A 211 1.58 -9.69 -22.28
CA VAL A 211 1.09 -10.94 -22.87
C VAL A 211 -0.13 -11.53 -22.16
N PHE A 212 -0.40 -11.16 -20.91
CA PHE A 212 -1.55 -11.63 -20.13
C PHE A 212 -2.67 -10.57 -19.98
N GLU A 213 -2.58 -9.46 -20.73
CA GLU A 213 -3.56 -8.38 -20.63
C GLU A 213 -4.99 -8.86 -20.93
N GLY A 214 -5.88 -8.65 -19.95
CA GLY A 214 -7.29 -9.02 -20.03
C GLY A 214 -7.58 -10.49 -19.74
N GLU A 215 -6.57 -11.28 -19.37
CA GLU A 215 -6.70 -12.73 -19.21
C GLU A 215 -6.56 -13.18 -17.74
N VAL A 216 -5.90 -12.37 -16.91
CA VAL A 216 -5.59 -12.74 -15.51
C VAL A 216 -6.79 -12.50 -14.60
N ASN A 217 -7.24 -13.55 -13.91
CA ASN A 217 -8.19 -13.48 -12.80
C ASN A 217 -7.91 -14.60 -11.78
N VAL A 218 -8.78 -14.84 -10.81
CA VAL A 218 -8.53 -15.90 -9.80
C VAL A 218 -8.50 -17.30 -10.41
N ALA A 219 -9.38 -17.58 -11.39
CA ALA A 219 -9.41 -18.89 -12.06
C ALA A 219 -8.12 -19.16 -12.86
N PHE A 220 -7.53 -18.12 -13.46
CA PHE A 220 -6.21 -18.21 -14.11
C PHE A 220 -5.15 -18.69 -13.12
N TRP A 221 -5.02 -18.05 -11.95
CA TRP A 221 -3.99 -18.44 -10.97
C TRP A 221 -4.27 -19.79 -10.31
N VAL A 222 -5.54 -20.20 -10.19
CA VAL A 222 -5.87 -21.57 -9.79
C VAL A 222 -5.41 -22.57 -10.84
N GLN A 223 -5.59 -22.28 -12.13
CA GLN A 223 -5.13 -23.15 -13.21
C GLN A 223 -3.60 -23.22 -13.27
N ASP A 224 -2.92 -22.07 -13.19
CA ASP A 224 -1.45 -22.00 -13.13
C ASP A 224 -0.89 -22.81 -11.95
N PHE A 225 -1.53 -22.71 -10.78
CA PHE A 225 -1.17 -23.51 -9.60
C PHE A 225 -1.32 -25.02 -9.84
N ILE A 226 -2.39 -25.45 -10.53
CA ILE A 226 -2.59 -26.87 -10.91
C ILE A 226 -1.53 -27.32 -11.91
N ASP A 227 -1.26 -26.51 -12.94
CA ASP A 227 -0.32 -26.83 -14.01
C ASP A 227 1.13 -26.88 -13.50
N SER A 228 1.44 -26.14 -12.43
CA SER A 228 2.75 -26.18 -11.77
C SER A 228 3.12 -27.58 -11.24
N GLY A 229 2.14 -28.44 -10.96
CA GLY A 229 2.36 -29.81 -10.48
C GLY A 229 2.94 -29.93 -9.06
N ILE A 230 3.25 -28.82 -8.39
CA ILE A 230 3.94 -28.79 -7.08
C ILE A 230 3.08 -28.28 -5.93
N GLY A 231 1.80 -28.00 -6.17
CA GLY A 231 0.86 -27.44 -5.19
C GLY A 231 0.30 -28.44 -4.19
N ASP A 232 -0.05 -27.95 -2.98
CA ASP A 232 -0.86 -28.70 -2.01
C ASP A 232 -2.35 -28.68 -2.44
N TYR A 233 -2.75 -29.65 -3.27
CA TYR A 233 -4.13 -29.78 -3.75
C TYR A 233 -5.09 -30.32 -2.70
N ASP A 234 -4.57 -30.84 -1.58
CA ASP A 234 -5.39 -31.33 -0.47
C ASP A 234 -5.80 -30.23 0.50
N ASN A 235 -5.21 -29.04 0.38
CA ASN A 235 -5.57 -27.84 1.12
C ASN A 235 -7.11 -27.60 1.08
N PRO A 236 -7.79 -27.54 2.24
CA PRO A 236 -9.25 -27.43 2.28
C PRO A 236 -9.77 -26.10 1.69
N ASP A 237 -9.03 -25.01 1.87
CA ASP A 237 -9.40 -23.71 1.30
C ASP A 237 -9.22 -23.69 -0.22
N PHE A 238 -8.21 -24.37 -0.75
CA PHE A 238 -8.03 -24.55 -2.19
C PHE A 238 -9.21 -25.33 -2.80
N LYS A 239 -9.57 -26.49 -2.23
CA LYS A 239 -10.71 -27.29 -2.68
C LYS A 239 -12.02 -26.48 -2.65
N LYS A 240 -12.25 -25.76 -1.55
CA LYS A 240 -13.42 -24.89 -1.38
C LYS A 240 -13.43 -23.75 -2.41
N LEU A 241 -12.28 -23.14 -2.71
CA LEU A 241 -12.17 -22.11 -3.74
C LEU A 241 -12.51 -22.67 -5.13
N VAL A 242 -11.96 -23.83 -5.50
CA VAL A 242 -12.24 -24.49 -6.78
C VAL A 242 -13.74 -24.83 -6.91
N GLU A 243 -14.35 -25.39 -5.86
CA GLU A 243 -15.80 -25.67 -5.84
C GLU A 243 -16.64 -24.40 -5.98
N ARG A 244 -16.25 -23.31 -5.32
CA ARG A 244 -16.95 -22.03 -5.40
C ARG A 244 -16.80 -21.37 -6.78
N LEU A 245 -15.65 -21.51 -7.43
CA LEU A 245 -15.47 -21.06 -8.82
C LEU A 245 -16.35 -21.88 -9.77
N LYS A 246 -16.40 -23.21 -9.60
CA LYS A 246 -17.29 -24.08 -10.38
C LYS A 246 -18.76 -23.73 -10.19
N SER A 247 -19.19 -23.34 -8.98
CA SER A 247 -20.59 -22.98 -8.71
C SER A 247 -21.04 -21.70 -9.42
N ILE A 248 -20.11 -20.83 -9.84
CA ILE A 248 -20.39 -19.66 -10.69
C ILE A 248 -20.11 -19.92 -12.19
N GLY A 249 -19.92 -21.18 -12.59
CA GLY A 249 -19.77 -21.58 -13.99
C GLY A 249 -18.32 -21.61 -14.52
N VAL A 250 -17.30 -21.51 -13.66
CA VAL A 250 -15.90 -21.68 -14.09
C VAL A 250 -15.61 -23.16 -14.33
N GLU A 251 -15.17 -23.49 -15.54
CA GLU A 251 -14.71 -24.83 -15.89
C GLU A 251 -13.19 -24.95 -15.79
N PHE A 252 -12.71 -26.10 -15.29
CA PHE A 252 -11.29 -26.46 -15.26
C PHE A 252 -11.06 -27.68 -16.18
N PRO A 253 -10.00 -27.72 -17.03
CA PRO A 253 -8.91 -26.75 -17.09
C PRO A 253 -9.36 -25.39 -17.64
N TYR A 254 -9.02 -24.32 -16.90
CA TYR A 254 -9.50 -22.98 -17.21
C TYR A 254 -8.70 -22.37 -18.35
N LYS A 255 -9.41 -21.80 -19.33
CA LYS A 255 -8.81 -21.08 -20.44
C LYS A 255 -9.41 -19.67 -20.48
N PRO A 256 -8.61 -18.61 -20.28
CA PRO A 256 -9.10 -17.25 -20.42
C PRO A 256 -9.71 -17.03 -21.81
N ALA A 257 -10.74 -16.18 -21.90
CA ALA A 257 -11.22 -15.72 -23.19
C ALA A 257 -10.10 -14.94 -23.88
N MET A 258 -9.55 -15.49 -24.97
CA MET A 258 -8.51 -14.79 -25.74
C MET A 258 -9.04 -13.46 -26.25
N ASN A 259 -8.25 -12.40 -26.04
CA ASN A 259 -8.52 -11.11 -26.64
C ASN A 259 -8.33 -11.25 -28.16
N LYS A 260 -9.41 -11.13 -28.94
CA LYS A 260 -9.45 -11.34 -30.41
C LYS A 260 -8.50 -10.45 -31.23
N THR A 261 -7.80 -9.52 -30.59
CA THR A 261 -6.76 -8.69 -31.22
C THR A 261 -5.43 -9.42 -31.41
N LYS A 262 -5.17 -10.55 -30.71
CA LYS A 262 -3.91 -11.31 -30.83
C LYS A 262 -3.89 -12.38 -31.95
N GLU A 263 -5.00 -12.59 -32.67
CA GLU A 263 -5.05 -13.55 -33.79
C GLU A 263 -4.55 -12.96 -35.14
N ASN A 264 -4.23 -11.66 -35.19
CA ASN A 264 -3.88 -10.95 -36.43
C ASN A 264 -2.44 -10.40 -36.48
N GLU A 265 -1.53 -10.87 -35.61
CA GLU A 265 -0.08 -10.63 -35.70
C GLU A 265 0.68 -11.95 -35.93
#